data_AF-A0A2C6MFL1-F1
#
_entry.id   AF-A0A2C6MFL1-F1
#
_cell.length_a   1.000
_cell.length_b   1.000
_cell.length_c   1.000
_cell.angle_alpha   90.00
_cell.angle_beta   90.00
_cell.angle_gamma   90.00
#
_symmetry.space_group_name_H-M   'P 1'
#
loop_
_entity.id
_entity.type
_entity.pdbx_description
1 polymer ?
#
loop_
_entity_poly.entity_id
_entity_poly.type
_entity_poly.pdbx_seq_one_letter_code
_entity_poly.pdbx_strand_id
1 'polypeptide(L)' 'MTYAVAKECREAVLIYPSSNIRTFKETIGDITVRTLVFPLEGDLEVAGNRLIENLNTSFLKDNGSNA' A
#
# COMPACT_ATOMS: atom_id res chain seq x y z
N MET A 1 -2.21 10.53 6.76
CA MET A 1 -2.68 9.99 8.05
C MET A 1 -4.04 10.53 8.45
N THR A 2 -4.23 11.86 8.48
CA THR A 2 -5.48 12.52 8.92
C THR A 2 -6.75 11.97 8.25
N TYR A 3 -6.70 11.68 6.94
CA TYR A 3 -7.84 11.10 6.23
C TYR A 3 -8.17 9.67 6.66
N ALA A 4 -7.16 8.81 6.87
CA ALA A 4 -7.35 7.43 7.31
C ALA A 4 -7.93 7.37 8.73
N VAL A 5 -7.45 8.25 9.62
CA VAL A 5 -7.99 8.42 10.98
C VAL A 5 -9.43 8.90 10.93
N ALA A 6 -9.74 9.93 10.15
CA ALA A 6 -11.09 10.46 10.00
C ALA A 6 -12.09 9.46 9.37
N LYS A 7 -11.58 8.43 8.68
CA LYS A 7 -12.36 7.35 8.07
C LYS A 7 -12.30 6.05 8.88
N GLU A 8 -11.75 6.09 10.10
CA GLU A 8 -11.67 4.94 11.01
C GLU A 8 -11.01 3.71 10.35
N CYS A 9 -10.06 3.95 9.45
CA CYS A 9 -9.38 2.90 8.71
C CYS A 9 -8.27 2.27 9.57
N ARG A 10 -8.25 0.93 9.67
CA ARG A 10 -7.17 0.17 10.32
C ARG A 10 -5.99 -0.14 9.40
N GLU A 11 -6.23 -0.14 8.09
CA GLU A 11 -5.20 -0.24 7.07
C GLU A 11 -5.25 0.97 6.13
N ALA A 12 -4.09 1.50 5.79
CA ALA A 12 -3.95 2.56 4.81
C ALA A 12 -2.78 2.29 3.86
N VAL A 13 -2.97 2.59 2.58
CA VAL A 13 -1.93 2.51 1.56
C VAL A 13 -1.66 3.90 1.01
N LEU A 14 -0.39 4.31 1.03
CA LEU A 14 0.08 5.54 0.39
C LEU A 14 0.69 5.18 -0.96
N ILE A 15 0.11 5.67 -2.06
CA ILE A 15 0.59 5.43 -3.41
C ILE A 15 1.37 6.66 -3.86
N TYR A 16 2.64 6.49 -4.22
CA TYR A 16 3.49 7.58 -4.72
C TYR A 16 3.80 7.43 -6.20
N PRO A 17 3.86 8.54 -6.96
CA PRO A 17 4.07 8.52 -8.42
C PRO A 17 5.52 8.26 -8.84
N SER A 18 6.46 8.15 -7.90
CA SER A 18 7.90 8.07 -8.15
C SER A 18 8.52 6.88 -7.41
N SER A 19 9.47 6.22 -8.07
CA SER A 19 10.29 5.14 -7.49
C SER A 19 11.42 5.65 -6.59
N ASN A 20 11.65 6.96 -6.55
CA ASN A 20 12.67 7.57 -5.69
C ASN A 20 12.15 7.85 -4.26
N ILE A 21 11.35 6.93 -3.74
CA ILE A 21 10.85 6.97 -2.38
C ILE A 21 11.25 5.69 -1.66
N ARG A 22 11.66 5.83 -0.40
CA ARG A 22 11.86 4.69 0.48
C ARG A 22 10.48 4.14 0.87
N THR A 23 10.15 2.94 0.43
CA THR A 23 8.93 2.27 0.85
C THR A 23 9.06 1.85 2.32
N PHE A 24 7.95 1.94 3.05
CA PHE A 24 7.89 1.46 4.43
C PHE A 24 6.53 0.83 4.74
N LYS A 25 6.51 0.01 5.78
CA LYS A 25 5.31 -0.49 6.45
C LYS A 25 5.49 -0.20 7.93
N GLU A 26 4.60 0.60 8.50
CA GLU A 26 4.66 1.02 9.89
C GLU A 26 3.27 1.07 10.49
N THR A 27 3.16 0.72 11.77
CA THR A 27 1.91 0.78 12.53
C THR A 27 1.98 1.98 13.47
N ILE A 28 1.02 2.89 13.36
CA ILE A 28 0.92 4.10 14.18
C ILE A 28 -0.42 4.02 14.92
N GLY A 29 -0.38 3.71 16.22
CA GLY A 29 -1.59 3.34 16.98
C GLY A 29 -2.21 2.06 16.40
N ASP A 30 -3.50 2.12 16.05
CA ASP A 30 -4.24 0.99 15.47
C ASP A 30 -4.22 0.96 13.94
N ILE A 31 -3.49 1.88 13.30
CA ILE A 31 -3.47 2.04 11.84
C ILE A 31 -2.14 1.52 11.30
N THR A 32 -2.22 0.49 10.46
CA THR A 32 -1.08 0.01 9.68
C THR A 32 -1.01 0.76 8.35
N VAL A 33 0.07 1.50 8.15
CA VAL A 33 0.34 2.29 6.95
C VAL A 33 1.43 1.61 6.14
N ARG A 34 1.20 1.42 4.84
CA ARG A 34 2.21 0.92 3.89
C ARG A 34 2.34 1.81 2.68
N THR A 35 3.53 1.87 2.11
CA THR A 35 3.80 2.63 0.89
C THR A 35 3.87 1.71 -0.32
N LEU A 36 3.22 2.09 -1.41
CA LEU A 36 3.37 1.51 -2.74
C LEU A 36 3.83 2.57 -3.74
N VAL A 37 4.55 2.12 -4.75
CA VAL A 37 5.05 2.96 -5.84
C VAL A 37 4.23 2.66 -7.08
N PHE A 38 3.78 3.72 -7.76
CA PHE A 38 3.16 3.67 -9.07
C PHE A 38 3.93 4.64 -9.99
N PRO A 39 5.00 4.18 -10.66
CA PRO A 39 5.80 5.07 -11.49
C PRO A 39 4.95 5.57 -12.66
N LEU A 40 4.90 6.90 -12.83
CA LEU A 40 4.20 7.53 -13.97
C LEU A 40 5.06 7.56 -15.25
N GLU A 41 6.33 7.18 -15.13
CA GLU A 41 7.27 7.09 -16.24
C GLU A 41 7.25 5.69 -16.86
N GLY A 42 7.37 5.61 -18.18
CA GLY A 42 7.37 4.34 -18.91
C GLY A 42 5.96 3.84 -19.24
N ASP A 43 5.79 2.52 -19.19
CA ASP A 43 4.53 1.86 -19.56
C ASP A 43 3.55 1.84 -18.37
N LEU A 44 2.50 2.66 -18.47
CA LEU A 44 1.47 2.79 -17.45
C LEU A 44 0.62 1.52 -17.29
N GLU A 45 0.47 0.70 -18.33
CA GLU A 45 -0.29 -0.54 -18.26
C GLU A 45 0.48 -1.58 -17.45
N VAL A 46 1.80 -1.70 -17.69
CA VAL A 46 2.69 -2.52 -16.87
C VAL A 46 2.74 -2.02 -15.42
N ALA A 47 2.84 -0.71 -15.21
CA ALA A 47 2.83 -0.11 -13.87
C ALA A 47 1.50 -0.37 -13.14
N GLY A 48 0.38 -0.29 -13.85
CA GLY A 48 -0.97 -0.56 -13.35
C GLY A 48 -1.13 -2.00 -12.90
N ASN A 49 -0.76 -2.95 -13.76
CA ASN A 49 -0.83 -4.37 -13.44
C ASN A 49 0.00 -4.72 -12.20
N ARG A 50 1.22 -4.19 -12.11
CA ARG A 50 2.08 -4.36 -10.92
C ARG A 50 1.46 -3.77 -9.65
N LEU A 51 0.80 -2.61 -9.74
CA LEU A 51 0.12 -2.01 -8.58
C LEU A 51 -1.00 -2.92 -8.08
N ILE A 52 -1.84 -3.44 -8.98
CA ILE A 52 -2.95 -4.34 -8.64
C ILE A 52 -2.44 -5.66 -8.03
N GLU A 53 -1.39 -6.26 -8.60
CA GLU A 53 -0.74 -7.46 -8.04
C GLU A 53 -0.24 -7.22 -6.61
N ASN A 54 0.39 -6.07 -6.36
CA ASN A 54 0.88 -5.70 -5.03
C ASN A 54 -0.27 -5.48 -4.05
N LEU A 55 -1.36 -4.86 -4.47
CA LEU A 55 -2.55 -4.67 -3.63
C LEU A 55 -3.17 -6.02 -3.27
N ASN A 56 -3.41 -6.89 -4.26
CA ASN A 56 -3.99 -8.22 -4.03
C ASN A 56 -3.11 -9.08 -3.09
N THR A 57 -1.80 -9.09 -3.31
CA THR A 57 -0.88 -9.85 -2.45
C THR A 57 -0.84 -9.30 -1.02
N SER A 58 -0.98 -7.98 -0.85
CA SER A 58 -0.98 -7.35 0.47
C SER A 58 -2.22 -7.70 1.30
N PHE A 59 -3.38 -7.93 0.67
CA PHE A 59 -4.60 -8.34 1.36
C PHE A 59 -4.67 -9.86 1.63
N LEU A 60 -3.95 -10.68 0.87
CA LEU A 60 -3.91 -12.13 1.09
C LEU A 60 -2.95 -12.54 2.21
N LYS A 61 -1.96 -11.71 2.58
CA LYS A 61 -1.02 -11.99 3.68
C LYS A 61 -1.60 -11.83 5.09
N ASP A 62 -2.81 -11.29 5.24
CA ASP A 62 -3.48 -11.12 6.54
C ASP A 62 -4.36 -12.32 6.95
N ASN A 63 -4.57 -13.30 6.05
CA ASN A 63 -5.38 -14.50 6.30
C ASN A 63 -4.52 -15.76 6.48
N GLY A 64 -3.48 -15.69 7.31
CA GLY A 64 -2.51 -16.78 7.48
C GLY A 64 -1.86 -16.82 8.85
N SER A 65 -2.64 -16.71 9.92
CA SER A 65 -2.26 -17.22 11.24
C SER A 65 -3.46 -17.92 11.83
N ASN A 66 -3.48 -19.26 11.75
CA ASN A 66 -4.16 -20.15 12.69
C ASN A 66 -3.65 -21.58 12.48
N ALA A 67 -3.03 -22.10 13.54
CA ALA A 67 -2.66 -23.49 13.84
C ALA A 67 -1.44 -24.08 13.11
#